data_AF-A0AAV8HS68-F1
#
_entry.id   AF-A0AAV8HS68-F1
#
_cell.length_a   1.000
_cell.length_b   1.000
_cell.length_c   1.000
_cell.angle_alpha   90.00
_cell.angle_beta   90.00
_cell.angle_gamma   90.00
#
_symmetry.space_group_name_H-M   'P 1'
#
loop_
_entity.id
_entity.type
_entity.pdbx_description
1 polymer ?
#
loop_
_entity_poly.entity_id
_entity_poly.type
_entity_poly.pdbx_seq_one_letter_code
_entity_poly.pdbx_strand_id
1 'polypeptide(L)'
;MEPSFRNCTYTCMGPPMAASVGQRLETLYHIIQYKLGQVLHDWHASDASAYMILSPWKDVFPAANWERLMVNHIVLKLRLVLQEFEVNPSNQNLDQFNWVMMWANAIPVHHMVHLLEFGFFNKWHQVLYHWLCNKPDYNEVWNWYMGWKNLFPVELLANERIRVLMSTGLDMMNSAVDGNEVLQPSTTENVSYLRATERKQAEAMQQAGTSTSILDLSFKETIQAFASEQGIPLMPRVGKFHNGYQVYDFGAVGIYMFSSKRLLYAQAKDGIWSAVSLTQLMDMNRTVRRWR
;
A
#
# COMPACT_ATOMS: atom_id res chain seq x y z
N MET A 1 43.36 1.85 43.20
CA MET A 1 42.28 2.81 43.54
C MET A 1 41.91 3.52 42.25
N GLU A 2 41.02 2.91 41.48
CA GLU A 2 40.40 3.50 40.28
C GLU A 2 39.05 4.12 40.69
N PRO A 3 38.66 5.29 40.15
CA PRO A 3 37.28 5.72 40.18
C PRO A 3 36.58 5.37 38.87
N SER A 4 35.47 4.64 39.00
CA SER A 4 34.57 4.25 37.93
C SER A 4 33.88 5.46 37.29
N PHE A 5 34.01 5.63 35.97
CA PHE A 5 33.11 6.47 35.20
C PHE A 5 31.91 5.64 34.74
N ARG A 6 30.81 5.73 35.49
CA ARG A 6 29.46 5.52 34.94
C ARG A 6 28.91 6.90 34.59
N ASN A 7 28.41 7.04 33.37
CA ASN A 7 27.43 8.02 32.88
C ASN A 7 27.36 7.78 31.36
N CYS A 8 26.25 7.86 30.64
CA CYS A 8 24.83 8.04 30.90
C CYS A 8 24.22 7.63 29.54
N THR A 9 23.27 6.69 29.53
CA THR A 9 22.50 6.38 28.32
C THR A 9 21.60 7.58 28.00
N TYR A 10 21.92 8.30 26.94
CA TYR A 10 21.03 9.31 26.36
C TYR A 10 19.87 8.57 25.67
N THR A 11 18.82 8.33 26.43
CA THR A 11 17.49 8.05 25.88
C THR A 11 17.02 9.35 25.23
N CYS A 12 17.01 9.41 23.89
CA CYS A 12 16.37 10.49 23.15
C CYS A 12 14.87 10.51 23.46
N MET A 13 14.47 11.21 24.51
CA MET A 13 13.10 11.69 24.66
C MET A 13 12.87 12.76 23.61
N GLY A 14 12.14 12.42 22.54
CA GLY A 14 11.53 13.42 21.70
C GLY A 14 10.65 14.38 22.54
N PRO A 15 10.47 15.63 22.12
CA PRO A 15 9.83 16.65 22.93
C PRO A 15 8.39 16.23 23.33
N PRO A 16 7.96 16.48 24.59
CA PRO A 16 6.66 16.05 25.12
C PRO A 16 5.44 16.62 24.37
N MET A 17 5.63 17.67 23.55
CA MET A 17 4.62 18.21 22.65
C MET A 17 4.20 17.22 21.55
N ALA A 18 5.14 16.48 20.94
CA ALA A 18 4.84 15.58 19.82
C ALA A 18 3.97 14.38 20.27
N ALA A 19 4.26 13.82 21.44
CA ALA A 19 3.50 12.68 21.99
C ALA A 19 2.08 13.07 22.43
N SER A 20 1.90 14.25 23.03
CA SER A 20 0.57 14.73 23.48
C SER A 20 -0.33 15.18 22.31
N VAL A 21 0.27 15.71 21.23
CA VAL A 21 -0.42 16.02 19.98
C VAL A 21 -0.81 14.73 19.25
N GLY A 22 0.07 13.72 19.20
CA GLY A 22 -0.17 12.44 18.55
C GLY A 22 -1.37 11.65 19.11
N GLN A 23 -1.57 11.65 20.43
CA GLN A 23 -2.73 10.97 21.06
C GLN A 23 -4.08 11.64 20.76
N ARG A 24 -4.12 12.98 20.65
CA ARG A 24 -5.36 13.69 20.27
C ARG A 24 -5.65 13.58 18.78
N LEU A 25 -4.60 13.54 17.96
CA LEU A 25 -4.72 13.36 16.52
C LEU A 25 -5.14 11.96 16.10
N GLU A 26 -5.01 10.96 16.97
CA GLU A 26 -5.35 9.57 16.66
C GLU A 26 -6.80 9.39 16.22
N THR A 27 -7.71 10.11 16.86
CA THR A 27 -9.13 10.17 16.49
C THR A 27 -9.39 10.91 15.17
N LEU A 28 -8.46 11.76 14.73
CA LEU A 28 -8.56 12.58 13.52
C LEU A 28 -7.75 12.04 12.35
N TYR A 29 -6.90 11.02 12.53
CA TYR A 29 -6.04 10.50 11.47
C TYR A 29 -6.83 10.06 10.24
N HIS A 30 -7.99 9.42 10.42
CA HIS A 30 -8.84 9.04 9.29
C HIS A 30 -9.38 10.25 8.52
N ILE A 31 -9.73 11.34 9.22
CA ILE A 31 -10.22 12.57 8.59
C ILE A 31 -9.08 13.27 7.86
N ILE A 32 -7.90 13.34 8.47
CA ILE A 32 -6.71 13.95 7.88
C ILE A 32 -6.24 13.14 6.68
N GLN A 33 -6.19 11.80 6.77
CA GLN A 33 -5.90 10.93 5.63
C GLN A 33 -6.91 11.11 4.50
N TYR A 34 -8.20 11.21 4.82
CA TYR A 34 -9.23 11.45 3.82
C TYR A 34 -9.05 12.82 3.14
N LYS A 35 -8.82 13.88 3.90
CA LYS A 35 -8.60 15.24 3.37
C LYS A 35 -7.31 15.35 2.57
N LEU A 36 -6.21 14.78 3.08
CA LEU A 36 -4.94 14.69 2.34
C LEU A 36 -5.11 13.87 1.07
N GLY A 37 -5.85 12.77 1.13
CA GLY A 37 -6.16 11.97 -0.05
C GLY A 37 -6.96 12.74 -1.10
N GLN A 38 -7.91 13.59 -0.69
CA GLN A 38 -8.63 14.49 -1.60
C GLN A 38 -7.70 15.53 -2.23
N VAL A 39 -6.87 16.20 -1.43
CA VAL A 39 -5.94 17.23 -1.92
C VAL A 39 -4.89 16.62 -2.86
N LEU A 40 -4.39 15.43 -2.52
CA LEU A 40 -3.41 14.72 -3.33
C LEU A 40 -4.04 13.98 -4.52
N HIS A 41 -5.35 14.03 -4.72
CA HIS A 41 -6.01 13.37 -5.85
C HIS A 41 -5.52 13.93 -7.19
N ASP A 42 -5.44 15.26 -7.30
CA ASP A 42 -5.01 15.96 -8.52
C ASP A 42 -3.54 16.40 -8.49
N TRP A 43 -2.82 16.12 -7.40
CA TRP A 43 -1.41 16.50 -7.26
C TRP A 43 -0.50 15.83 -8.30
N HIS A 44 0.53 16.55 -8.76
CA HIS A 44 1.55 16.03 -9.68
C HIS A 44 2.94 16.15 -9.07
N ALA A 45 3.86 15.23 -9.38
CA ALA A 45 5.18 15.16 -8.74
C ALA A 45 6.06 16.41 -8.91
N SER A 46 5.83 17.18 -9.97
CA SER A 46 6.50 18.46 -10.21
C SER A 46 6.14 19.55 -9.21
N ASP A 47 5.03 19.41 -8.48
CA ASP A 47 4.59 20.37 -7.48
C ASP A 47 5.25 20.07 -6.12
N ALA A 48 6.29 20.83 -5.79
CA ALA A 48 7.04 20.73 -4.55
C ALA A 48 6.23 21.09 -3.29
N SER A 49 5.08 21.78 -3.43
CA SER A 49 4.30 22.26 -2.28
C SER A 49 3.79 21.12 -1.41
N ALA A 50 3.40 19.98 -2.01
CA ALA A 50 2.95 18.81 -1.26
C ALA A 50 4.04 18.24 -0.36
N TYR A 51 5.30 18.18 -0.83
CA TYR A 51 6.42 17.73 -0.01
C TYR A 51 6.64 18.66 1.20
N MET A 52 6.60 19.98 0.97
CA MET A 52 6.76 20.97 2.03
C MET A 52 5.66 20.87 3.09
N ILE A 53 4.44 20.57 2.68
CA ILE A 53 3.29 20.41 3.58
C ILE A 53 3.35 19.09 4.34
N LEU A 54 3.76 17.99 3.68
CA LEU A 54 3.69 16.64 4.23
C LEU A 54 4.92 16.24 5.04
N SER A 55 6.12 16.65 4.64
CA SER A 55 7.37 16.21 5.29
C SER A 55 7.41 16.44 6.82
N PRO A 56 6.86 17.52 7.42
CA PRO A 56 6.84 17.69 8.87
C PRO A 56 5.96 16.67 9.61
N TRP A 57 5.02 16.03 8.91
CA TRP A 57 4.10 15.07 9.49
C TRP A 57 4.69 13.65 9.59
N LYS A 58 5.84 13.41 8.93
CA LYS A 58 6.52 12.11 8.93
C LYS A 58 6.74 11.58 10.36
N ASP A 59 7.20 12.44 11.26
CA ASP A 59 7.52 12.08 12.64
C ASP A 59 6.32 12.23 13.60
N VAL A 60 5.18 12.73 13.09
CA VAL A 60 3.93 12.92 13.86
C VAL A 60 3.00 11.71 13.70
N PHE A 61 2.91 11.15 12.48
CA PHE A 61 2.08 9.98 12.24
C PHE A 61 2.74 8.70 12.76
N PRO A 62 1.94 7.71 13.22
CA PRO A 62 2.42 6.35 13.37
C PRO A 62 3.01 5.83 12.06
N ALA A 63 4.15 5.13 12.11
CA ALA A 63 4.90 4.69 10.93
C ALA A 63 4.02 3.94 9.91
N ALA A 64 3.13 3.05 10.36
CA ALA A 64 2.20 2.32 9.50
C ALA A 64 1.19 3.23 8.76
N ASN A 65 0.71 4.28 9.44
CA ASN A 65 -0.24 5.23 8.85
C ASN A 65 0.45 6.15 7.85
N TRP A 66 1.69 6.55 8.15
CA TRP A 66 2.54 7.32 7.25
C TRP A 66 2.86 6.52 5.99
N GLU A 67 3.31 5.28 6.14
CA GLU A 67 3.59 4.39 5.01
C GLU A 67 2.38 4.20 4.11
N ARG A 68 1.19 3.93 4.68
CA ARG A 68 -0.05 3.80 3.91
C ARG A 68 -0.37 5.08 3.11
N LEU A 69 -0.18 6.25 3.71
CA LEU A 69 -0.40 7.53 3.03
C LEU A 69 0.58 7.72 1.86
N MET A 70 1.87 7.48 2.10
CA MET A 70 2.91 7.56 1.07
C MET A 70 2.63 6.61 -0.08
N VAL A 71 2.33 5.34 0.20
CA VAL A 71 2.04 4.33 -0.84
C VAL A 71 0.83 4.73 -1.67
N ASN A 72 -0.28 5.10 -1.04
CA ASN A 72 -1.55 5.33 -1.74
C ASN A 72 -1.58 6.61 -2.57
N HIS A 73 -0.85 7.66 -2.16
CA HIS A 73 -1.00 8.98 -2.78
C HIS A 73 0.27 9.49 -3.46
N ILE A 74 1.45 9.09 -3.00
CA ILE A 74 2.72 9.60 -3.52
C ILE A 74 3.41 8.56 -4.41
N VAL A 75 3.69 7.37 -3.88
CA VAL A 75 4.48 6.33 -4.57
C VAL A 75 3.86 5.93 -5.90
N LEU A 76 2.52 5.79 -5.97
CA LEU A 76 1.82 5.46 -7.22
C LEU A 76 2.08 6.51 -8.32
N LYS A 77 2.11 7.80 -7.96
CA LYS A 77 2.33 8.89 -8.91
C LYS A 77 3.80 9.01 -9.31
N LEU A 78 4.72 8.85 -8.35
CA LEU A 78 6.15 8.82 -8.65
C LEU A 78 6.52 7.64 -9.58
N ARG A 79 5.80 6.51 -9.46
CA ARG A 79 5.95 5.39 -10.39
C ARG A 79 5.58 5.77 -11.82
N LEU A 80 4.47 6.49 -12.03
CA LEU A 80 4.06 6.95 -13.36
C LEU A 80 5.12 7.90 -13.95
N VAL A 81 5.64 8.82 -13.14
CA VAL A 81 6.72 9.73 -13.55
C VAL A 81 7.98 8.96 -13.98
N LEU A 82 8.38 7.93 -13.23
CA LEU A 82 9.51 7.08 -13.62
C LEU A 82 9.22 6.17 -14.81
N GLN A 83 7.95 5.82 -15.08
CA GLN A 83 7.59 5.08 -16.29
C GLN A 83 7.81 5.93 -17.54
N GLU A 84 7.51 7.21 -17.49
CA GLU A 84 7.75 8.17 -18.59
C GLU A 84 9.19 8.68 -18.64
N PHE A 85 9.93 8.57 -17.54
CA PHE A 85 11.32 9.00 -17.47
C PHE A 85 12.23 8.26 -18.45
N GLU A 86 12.97 9.00 -19.27
CA GLU A 86 13.93 8.47 -20.23
C GLU A 86 15.37 8.68 -19.76
N VAL A 87 16.17 7.62 -19.86
CA VAL A 87 17.61 7.69 -19.63
C VAL A 87 18.30 7.86 -20.98
N ASN A 88 18.94 9.01 -21.20
CA ASN A 88 19.58 9.36 -22.46
C ASN A 88 20.95 9.99 -22.20
N PRO A 89 22.06 9.29 -22.50
CA PRO A 89 23.41 9.80 -22.27
C PRO A 89 23.73 11.10 -23.02
N SER A 90 23.16 11.30 -24.21
CA SER A 90 23.45 12.46 -25.06
C SER A 90 22.65 13.71 -24.69
N ASN A 91 21.50 13.55 -24.03
CA ASN A 91 20.62 14.65 -23.65
C ASN A 91 19.76 14.29 -22.43
N GLN A 92 20.39 14.24 -21.26
CA GLN A 92 19.70 13.82 -20.04
C GLN A 92 18.84 14.96 -19.46
N ASN A 93 17.54 14.75 -19.36
CA ASN A 93 16.66 15.56 -18.52
C ASN A 93 16.64 14.97 -17.09
N LEU A 94 16.83 15.81 -16.06
CA LEU A 94 16.85 15.38 -14.67
C LEU A 94 15.59 15.77 -13.88
N ASP A 95 14.64 16.48 -14.47
CA ASP A 95 13.47 17.03 -13.76
C ASP A 95 12.65 15.92 -13.12
N GLN A 96 12.24 14.90 -13.89
CA GLN A 96 11.45 13.78 -13.35
C GLN A 96 12.22 13.01 -12.26
N PHE A 97 13.53 12.82 -12.44
CA PHE A 97 14.36 12.15 -11.44
C PHE A 97 14.44 12.96 -10.15
N ASN A 98 14.66 14.28 -10.26
CA ASN A 98 14.73 15.20 -9.12
C ASN A 98 13.40 15.29 -8.37
N TRP A 99 12.26 15.26 -9.07
CA TRP A 99 10.94 15.19 -8.44
C TRP A 99 10.82 13.95 -7.56
N VAL A 100 11.32 12.79 -8.00
CA VAL A 100 11.32 11.55 -7.20
C VAL A 100 12.30 11.64 -6.03
N MET A 101 13.52 12.14 -6.26
CA MET A 101 14.55 12.26 -5.23
C MET A 101 14.15 13.17 -4.07
N MET A 102 13.32 14.20 -4.33
CA MET A 102 12.75 15.05 -3.28
C MET A 102 12.07 14.24 -2.17
N TRP A 103 11.47 13.09 -2.52
CA TRP A 103 10.74 12.24 -1.59
C TRP A 103 11.59 11.13 -0.96
N ALA A 104 12.88 11.03 -1.27
CA ALA A 104 13.76 9.95 -0.81
C ALA A 104 13.76 9.76 0.71
N ASN A 105 13.69 10.86 1.46
CA ASN A 105 13.68 10.83 2.92
C ASN A 105 12.27 10.71 3.52
N ALA A 106 11.22 10.99 2.76
CA ALA A 106 9.84 10.93 3.25
C ALA A 106 9.24 9.53 3.09
N ILE A 107 9.56 8.84 1.98
CA ILE A 107 9.06 7.51 1.68
C ILE A 107 9.87 6.46 2.46
N PRO A 108 9.22 5.43 3.06
CA PRO A 108 9.96 4.32 3.66
C PRO A 108 10.93 3.69 2.66
N VAL A 109 12.17 3.46 3.11
CA VAL A 109 13.30 3.14 2.22
C VAL A 109 13.04 1.95 1.29
N HIS A 110 12.34 0.91 1.75
CA HIS A 110 12.02 -0.26 0.92
C HIS A 110 11.14 0.08 -0.28
N HIS A 111 10.20 1.01 -0.14
CA HIS A 111 9.37 1.49 -1.26
C HIS A 111 10.16 2.34 -2.22
N MET A 112 11.04 3.21 -1.72
CA MET A 112 11.91 4.03 -2.57
C MET A 112 12.89 3.17 -3.37
N VAL A 113 13.52 2.19 -2.73
CA VAL A 113 14.43 1.23 -3.39
C VAL A 113 13.69 0.46 -4.47
N HIS A 114 12.52 -0.11 -4.16
CA HIS A 114 11.71 -0.81 -5.14
C HIS A 114 11.30 0.12 -6.31
N LEU A 115 10.88 1.34 -6.02
CA LEU A 115 10.52 2.32 -7.04
C LEU A 115 11.68 2.59 -8.01
N LEU A 116 12.90 2.78 -7.49
CA LEU A 116 14.09 3.06 -8.27
C LEU A 116 14.58 1.84 -9.04
N GLU A 117 14.55 0.66 -8.43
CA GLU A 117 14.93 -0.58 -9.08
C GLU A 117 14.14 -0.81 -10.37
N PHE A 118 12.80 -0.71 -10.27
CA PHE A 118 11.92 -0.98 -11.40
C PHE A 118 11.75 0.20 -12.36
N GLY A 119 11.73 1.43 -11.84
CA GLY A 119 11.47 2.63 -12.62
C GLY A 119 12.71 3.27 -13.24
N PHE A 120 13.88 3.11 -12.63
CA PHE A 120 15.13 3.77 -13.03
C PHE A 120 16.22 2.77 -13.44
N PHE A 121 16.65 1.88 -12.52
CA PHE A 121 17.85 1.06 -12.73
C PHE A 121 17.72 0.12 -13.93
N ASN A 122 16.55 -0.48 -14.14
CA ASN A 122 16.31 -1.30 -15.33
C ASN A 122 16.61 -0.55 -16.64
N LYS A 123 16.11 0.68 -16.77
CA LYS A 123 16.34 1.53 -17.96
C LYS A 123 17.81 1.95 -18.04
N TRP A 124 18.37 2.35 -16.90
CA TRP A 124 19.74 2.82 -16.79
C TRP A 124 20.76 1.72 -17.15
N HIS A 125 20.56 0.50 -16.68
CA HIS A 125 21.39 -0.66 -17.04
C HIS A 125 21.27 -1.01 -18.52
N GLN A 126 20.06 -0.96 -19.10
CA GLN A 126 19.86 -1.23 -20.53
C GLN A 126 20.59 -0.22 -21.41
N VAL A 127 20.51 1.07 -21.08
CA VAL A 127 21.22 2.13 -21.79
C VAL A 127 22.72 1.95 -21.67
N LEU A 128 23.23 1.67 -20.47
CA LEU A 128 24.65 1.41 -20.24
C LEU A 128 25.14 0.21 -21.03
N TYR A 129 24.41 -0.91 -21.00
CA TYR A 129 24.71 -2.10 -21.78
C TYR A 129 24.82 -1.79 -23.27
N HIS A 130 23.80 -1.13 -23.84
CA HIS A 130 23.78 -0.79 -25.26
C HIS A 130 24.94 0.13 -25.65
N TRP A 131 25.27 1.11 -24.79
CA TRP A 131 26.39 2.00 -25.01
C TRP A 131 27.73 1.25 -25.01
N LEU A 132 27.94 0.36 -24.05
CA LEU A 132 29.16 -0.44 -23.95
C LEU A 132 29.35 -1.39 -25.14
N CYS A 133 28.27 -1.91 -25.73
CA CYS A 133 28.35 -2.74 -26.93
C CYS A 133 28.71 -1.97 -28.21
N ASN A 134 28.55 -0.64 -28.23
CA ASN A 134 28.64 0.19 -29.44
C ASN A 134 29.88 1.10 -29.46
N LYS A 135 31.07 0.54 -29.25
CA LYS A 135 32.38 1.27 -29.24
C LYS A 135 32.36 2.52 -28.34
N PRO A 136 32.28 2.34 -27.01
CA PRO A 136 32.19 3.44 -26.05
C PRO A 136 33.48 4.25 -25.95
N ASP A 137 33.36 5.55 -25.67
CA ASP A 137 34.41 6.30 -24.99
C ASP A 137 34.29 6.05 -23.49
N TYR A 138 35.23 5.29 -22.92
CA TYR A 138 35.18 4.90 -21.51
C TYR A 138 35.25 6.08 -20.54
N ASN A 139 35.87 7.20 -20.92
CA ASN A 139 35.88 8.39 -20.07
C ASN A 139 34.49 9.02 -20.02
N GLU A 140 33.79 9.07 -21.15
CA GLU A 140 32.43 9.58 -21.23
C GLU A 140 31.47 8.70 -20.41
N VAL A 141 31.57 7.37 -20.56
CA VAL A 141 30.78 6.41 -19.78
C VAL A 141 31.05 6.55 -18.28
N TRP A 142 32.32 6.70 -17.87
CA TRP A 142 32.68 6.91 -16.47
C TRP A 142 32.11 8.21 -15.90
N ASN A 143 32.22 9.32 -16.63
CA ASN A 143 31.67 10.60 -16.22
C ASN A 143 30.14 10.52 -16.08
N TRP A 144 29.47 9.82 -17.00
CA TRP A 144 28.03 9.59 -16.93
C TRP A 144 27.63 8.73 -15.71
N TYR A 145 28.34 7.63 -15.45
CA TYR A 145 28.14 6.79 -14.27
C TYR A 145 28.30 7.61 -12.97
N MET A 146 29.39 8.37 -12.87
CA MET A 146 29.67 9.19 -11.68
C MET A 146 28.67 10.32 -11.53
N GLY A 147 28.24 10.94 -12.64
CA GLY A 147 27.18 11.94 -12.66
C GLY A 147 25.91 11.40 -12.02
N TRP A 148 25.45 10.22 -12.45
CA TRP A 148 24.29 9.56 -11.84
C TRP A 148 24.50 9.21 -10.38
N LYS A 149 25.60 8.56 -10.03
CA LYS A 149 25.91 8.15 -8.65
C LYS A 149 25.88 9.34 -7.67
N ASN A 150 26.36 10.50 -8.10
CA ASN A 150 26.41 11.72 -7.29
C ASN A 150 25.04 12.37 -7.06
N LEU A 151 24.00 12.00 -7.82
CA LEU A 151 22.64 12.49 -7.59
C LEU A 151 21.90 11.73 -6.47
N PHE A 152 22.40 10.57 -6.05
CA PHE A 152 21.77 9.78 -5.00
C PHE A 152 22.16 10.28 -3.60
N PRO A 153 21.19 10.45 -2.69
CA PRO A 153 21.45 10.68 -1.27
C PRO A 153 22.34 9.59 -0.66
N VAL A 154 23.18 9.97 0.29
CA VAL A 154 24.14 9.06 0.94
C VAL A 154 23.45 7.89 1.66
N GLU A 155 22.25 8.13 2.18
CA GLU A 155 21.42 7.14 2.84
C GLU A 155 20.94 6.06 1.87
N LEU A 156 20.59 6.45 0.64
CA LEU A 156 20.22 5.48 -0.41
C LEU A 156 21.45 4.73 -0.93
N LEU A 157 22.60 5.40 -1.08
CA LEU A 157 23.85 4.73 -1.44
C LEU A 157 24.35 3.78 -0.33
N ALA A 158 23.91 3.95 0.91
CA ALA A 158 24.18 3.02 2.00
C ALA A 158 23.30 1.76 1.95
N ASN A 159 22.17 1.79 1.23
CA ASN A 159 21.27 0.65 1.11
C ASN A 159 21.90 -0.48 0.29
N GLU A 160 21.84 -1.71 0.81
CA GLU A 160 22.46 -2.89 0.21
C GLU A 160 21.96 -3.16 -1.22
N ARG A 161 20.64 -3.04 -1.46
CA ARG A 161 20.08 -3.30 -2.80
C ARG A 161 20.54 -2.27 -3.81
N ILE A 162 20.56 -0.98 -3.44
CA ILE A 162 21.07 0.10 -4.30
C ILE A 162 22.56 -0.10 -4.60
N ARG A 163 23.36 -0.54 -3.62
CA ARG A 163 24.77 -0.87 -3.83
C ARG A 163 24.93 -1.99 -4.85
N VAL A 164 24.16 -3.07 -4.72
CA VAL A 164 24.19 -4.17 -5.70
C VAL A 164 23.86 -3.66 -7.10
N LEU A 165 22.78 -2.87 -7.26
CA LEU A 165 22.38 -2.32 -8.56
C LEU A 165 23.46 -1.39 -9.16
N MET A 166 24.10 -0.56 -8.34
CA MET A 166 25.22 0.30 -8.77
C MET A 166 26.47 -0.50 -9.14
N SER A 167 26.77 -1.56 -8.38
CA SER A 167 27.89 -2.47 -8.67
C SER A 167 27.65 -3.24 -9.96
N THR A 168 26.43 -3.70 -10.25
CA THR A 168 26.10 -4.34 -11.53
C THR A 168 26.46 -3.44 -12.73
N GLY A 169 26.20 -2.14 -12.64
CA GLY A 169 26.62 -1.18 -13.66
C GLY A 169 28.13 -1.10 -13.81
N LEU A 170 28.84 -1.06 -12.68
CA LEU A 170 30.30 -0.99 -12.65
C LEU A 170 30.95 -2.27 -13.19
N ASP A 171 30.39 -3.44 -12.87
CA ASP A 171 30.86 -4.73 -13.35
C ASP A 171 30.71 -4.86 -14.87
N MET A 172 29.62 -4.33 -15.44
CA MET A 172 29.45 -4.24 -16.90
C MET A 172 30.55 -3.37 -17.53
N MET A 173 30.86 -2.22 -16.93
CA MET A 173 31.94 -1.34 -17.42
C MET A 173 33.31 -2.01 -17.35
N ASN A 174 33.65 -2.64 -16.23
CA ASN A 174 34.92 -3.35 -16.06
C ASN A 174 35.05 -4.49 -17.08
N SER A 175 33.98 -5.26 -17.28
CA SER A 175 33.95 -6.34 -18.29
C SER A 175 34.20 -5.81 -19.70
N ALA A 176 33.60 -4.67 -20.06
CA ALA A 176 33.79 -4.04 -21.36
C ALA A 176 35.25 -3.55 -21.55
N VAL A 177 35.83 -2.92 -20.54
CA VAL A 177 37.23 -2.44 -20.56
C VAL A 177 38.21 -3.61 -20.72
N ASP A 178 37.97 -4.73 -20.04
CA ASP A 178 38.78 -5.94 -20.12
C ASP A 178 38.59 -6.72 -21.44
N GLY A 179 37.66 -6.28 -22.30
CA GLY A 179 37.33 -6.96 -23.56
C GLY A 179 36.51 -8.23 -23.40
N ASN A 180 35.93 -8.46 -22.21
CA ASN A 180 35.04 -9.58 -21.94
C ASN A 180 33.63 -9.30 -22.49
N GLU A 181 32.85 -10.37 -22.70
CA GLU A 181 31.45 -10.23 -23.07
C GLU A 181 30.67 -9.56 -21.94
N VAL A 182 30.06 -8.41 -22.22
CA VAL A 182 29.16 -7.74 -21.29
C VAL A 182 27.88 -8.56 -21.19
N LEU A 183 27.52 -8.99 -19.99
CA LEU A 183 26.27 -9.72 -19.77
C LEU A 183 25.08 -8.77 -19.88
N GLN A 184 24.02 -9.20 -20.58
CA GLN A 184 22.79 -8.43 -20.59
C GLN A 184 22.17 -8.37 -19.18
N PRO A 185 21.72 -7.20 -18.72
CA PRO A 185 21.00 -7.08 -17.47
C PRO A 185 19.71 -7.91 -17.59
N SER A 186 19.65 -9.04 -16.86
CA SER A 186 18.59 -10.02 -16.99
C SER A 186 17.23 -9.42 -16.61
N THR A 187 16.39 -9.16 -17.60
CA THR A 187 14.96 -8.83 -17.44
C THR A 187 14.12 -9.97 -16.83
N THR A 188 14.71 -11.16 -16.64
CA THR A 188 13.99 -12.41 -16.32
C THR A 188 13.59 -12.53 -14.84
N GLU A 189 14.32 -11.90 -13.92
CA GLU A 189 13.90 -11.82 -12.51
C GLU A 189 12.77 -10.81 -12.29
N ASN A 190 12.66 -9.80 -13.17
CA ASN A 190 11.66 -8.73 -13.07
C ASN A 190 10.23 -9.23 -13.32
N VAL A 191 10.03 -10.11 -14.31
CA VAL A 191 8.69 -10.67 -14.59
C VAL A 191 8.29 -11.69 -13.54
N SER A 192 9.24 -12.47 -13.03
CA SER A 192 8.97 -13.51 -12.02
C SER A 192 8.72 -12.91 -10.64
N TYR A 193 9.45 -11.87 -10.23
CA TYR A 193 9.18 -11.13 -8.99
C TYR A 193 7.88 -10.32 -9.07
N LEU A 194 7.60 -9.63 -10.18
CA LEU A 194 6.32 -8.93 -10.35
C LEU A 194 5.16 -9.92 -10.41
N ARG A 195 5.25 -11.02 -11.16
CA ARG A 195 4.22 -12.06 -11.16
C ARG A 195 4.08 -12.76 -9.80
N ALA A 196 5.17 -12.94 -9.05
CA ALA A 196 5.12 -13.54 -7.71
C ALA A 196 4.55 -12.56 -6.68
N THR A 197 4.79 -11.26 -6.83
CA THR A 197 4.26 -10.22 -5.95
C THR A 197 2.82 -9.89 -6.30
N GLU A 198 2.46 -9.86 -7.59
CA GLU A 198 1.09 -9.80 -8.07
C GLU A 198 0.31 -11.06 -7.70
N ARG A 199 0.92 -12.26 -7.77
CA ARG A 199 0.30 -13.47 -7.19
C ARG A 199 0.12 -13.34 -5.70
N LYS A 200 1.13 -12.95 -4.93
CA LYS A 200 1.01 -12.78 -3.47
C LYS A 200 0.00 -11.68 -3.09
N GLN A 201 -0.10 -10.61 -3.87
CA GLN A 201 -1.05 -9.52 -3.65
C GLN A 201 -2.46 -9.90 -4.12
N ALA A 202 -2.60 -10.62 -5.24
CA ALA A 202 -3.88 -11.18 -5.68
C ALA A 202 -4.36 -12.31 -4.75
N GLU A 203 -3.46 -13.12 -4.22
CA GLU A 203 -3.71 -14.16 -3.21
C GLU A 203 -4.03 -13.53 -1.86
N ALA A 204 -3.39 -12.42 -1.46
CA ALA A 204 -3.75 -11.66 -0.25
C ALA A 204 -5.07 -10.91 -0.41
N MET A 205 -5.36 -10.35 -1.59
CA MET A 205 -6.63 -9.69 -1.92
C MET A 205 -7.77 -10.71 -2.07
N GLN A 206 -7.48 -11.89 -2.60
CA GLN A 206 -8.38 -13.04 -2.58
C GLN A 206 -8.55 -13.52 -1.14
N GLN A 207 -7.53 -13.70 -0.30
CA GLN A 207 -7.72 -14.13 1.08
C GLN A 207 -8.46 -13.09 1.96
N ALA A 208 -8.31 -11.80 1.71
CA ALA A 208 -9.06 -10.74 2.39
C ALA A 208 -10.51 -10.60 1.87
N GLY A 209 -10.75 -10.80 0.56
CA GLY A 209 -12.09 -10.80 -0.04
C GLY A 209 -12.87 -12.10 0.18
N THR A 210 -12.17 -13.24 0.28
CA THR A 210 -12.75 -14.58 0.44
C THR A 210 -13.06 -14.88 1.90
N SER A 211 -12.32 -14.31 2.87
CA SER A 211 -12.70 -14.44 4.30
C SER A 211 -14.02 -13.72 4.59
N THR A 212 -14.24 -12.54 4.01
CA THR A 212 -15.51 -11.82 4.18
C THR A 212 -16.67 -12.54 3.47
N SER A 213 -16.47 -13.06 2.26
CA SER A 213 -17.51 -13.77 1.50
C SER A 213 -17.79 -15.20 1.97
N ILE A 214 -16.78 -15.96 2.44
CA ILE A 214 -16.97 -17.28 3.07
C ILE A 214 -17.68 -17.13 4.42
N LEU A 215 -17.36 -16.10 5.21
CA LEU A 215 -18.09 -15.83 6.46
C LEU A 215 -19.53 -15.37 6.20
N ASP A 216 -19.77 -14.62 5.11
CA ASP A 216 -21.12 -14.24 4.63
C ASP A 216 -21.94 -15.48 4.20
N LEU A 217 -21.33 -16.38 3.43
CA LEU A 217 -21.94 -17.63 2.99
C LEU A 217 -22.23 -18.55 4.19
N SER A 218 -21.24 -18.79 5.06
CA SER A 218 -21.39 -19.67 6.22
C SER A 218 -22.43 -19.19 7.23
N PHE A 219 -22.51 -17.88 7.50
CA PHE A 219 -23.50 -17.33 8.44
C PHE A 219 -24.91 -17.37 7.85
N LYS A 220 -25.07 -16.98 6.58
CA LYS A 220 -26.35 -17.08 5.87
C LYS A 220 -26.81 -18.52 5.73
N GLU A 221 -25.92 -19.46 5.42
CA GLU A 221 -26.20 -20.90 5.35
C GLU A 221 -26.69 -21.45 6.69
N THR A 222 -26.10 -21.02 7.81
CA THR A 222 -26.56 -21.42 9.16
C THR A 222 -28.00 -20.96 9.42
N ILE A 223 -28.32 -19.71 9.07
CA ILE A 223 -29.67 -19.16 9.22
C ILE A 223 -30.65 -19.86 8.28
N GLN A 224 -30.22 -20.18 7.06
CA GLN A 224 -31.03 -20.87 6.07
C GLN A 224 -31.31 -22.33 6.45
N ALA A 225 -30.32 -23.05 6.98
CA ALA A 225 -30.49 -24.41 7.50
C ALA A 225 -31.49 -24.43 8.65
N PHE A 226 -31.35 -23.50 9.60
CA PHE A 226 -32.29 -23.34 10.71
C PHE A 226 -33.72 -22.99 10.23
N ALA A 227 -33.85 -22.10 9.23
CA ALA A 227 -35.14 -21.79 8.63
C ALA A 227 -35.79 -23.03 7.98
N SER A 228 -34.99 -23.81 7.25
CA SER A 228 -35.41 -25.03 6.55
C SER A 228 -35.85 -26.13 7.52
N GLU A 229 -35.11 -26.35 8.62
CA GLU A 229 -35.49 -27.30 9.68
C GLU A 229 -36.84 -26.96 10.30
N GLN A 230 -37.16 -25.67 10.40
CA GLN A 230 -38.42 -25.18 10.96
C GLN A 230 -39.52 -25.00 9.89
N GLY A 231 -39.28 -25.42 8.64
CA GLY A 231 -40.25 -25.31 7.53
C GLY A 231 -40.58 -23.87 7.13
N ILE A 232 -39.67 -22.93 7.36
CA ILE A 232 -39.84 -21.51 7.07
C ILE A 232 -38.98 -21.14 5.85
N PRO A 233 -39.57 -20.68 4.75
CA PRO A 233 -38.79 -20.21 3.61
C PRO A 233 -38.10 -18.89 3.96
N LEU A 234 -36.81 -18.81 3.63
CA LEU A 234 -36.02 -17.59 3.69
C LEU A 234 -35.93 -17.00 2.28
N MET A 235 -36.68 -15.93 2.00
CA MET A 235 -36.79 -15.37 0.64
C MET A 235 -36.18 -13.97 0.56
N PRO A 236 -35.35 -13.65 -0.45
CA PRO A 236 -34.84 -12.29 -0.62
C PRO A 236 -35.97 -11.35 -1.05
N ARG A 237 -36.06 -10.19 -0.39
CA ARG A 237 -37.01 -9.14 -0.78
C ARG A 237 -36.36 -8.25 -1.85
N VAL A 238 -36.63 -8.58 -3.12
CA VAL A 238 -36.01 -7.93 -4.28
C VAL A 238 -36.16 -6.40 -4.21
N GLY A 239 -35.05 -5.68 -4.34
CA GLY A 239 -35.00 -4.21 -4.35
C GLY A 239 -35.11 -3.53 -2.98
N LYS A 240 -35.19 -4.28 -1.87
CA LYS A 240 -35.18 -3.69 -0.52
C LYS A 240 -33.84 -3.92 0.21
N PHE A 241 -33.23 -2.81 0.60
CA PHE A 241 -32.00 -2.78 1.39
C PHE A 241 -32.23 -1.96 2.66
N HIS A 242 -31.58 -2.35 3.75
CA HIS A 242 -31.55 -1.60 4.99
C HIS A 242 -30.09 -1.45 5.43
N ASN A 243 -29.64 -0.20 5.61
CA ASN A 243 -28.23 0.13 5.89
C ASN A 243 -27.23 -0.48 4.89
N GLY A 244 -27.62 -0.63 3.62
CA GLY A 244 -26.80 -1.25 2.57
C GLY A 244 -26.84 -2.79 2.55
N TYR A 245 -27.52 -3.44 3.50
CA TYR A 245 -27.68 -4.90 3.56
C TYR A 245 -28.99 -5.35 2.93
N GLN A 246 -28.94 -6.47 2.20
CA GLN A 246 -30.12 -7.10 1.60
C GLN A 246 -31.10 -7.55 2.70
N VAL A 247 -32.37 -7.19 2.54
CA VAL A 247 -33.43 -7.66 3.43
C VAL A 247 -33.98 -9.00 2.92
N TYR A 248 -34.12 -9.96 3.83
CA TYR A 248 -34.73 -11.27 3.62
C TYR A 248 -36.02 -11.38 4.42
N ASP A 249 -36.99 -12.14 3.91
CA ASP A 249 -38.21 -12.50 4.60
C ASP A 249 -38.02 -13.88 5.24
N PHE A 250 -38.01 -13.92 6.58
CA PHE A 250 -38.09 -15.14 7.38
C PHE A 250 -39.56 -15.37 7.74
N GLY A 251 -40.28 -16.06 6.84
CA GLY A 251 -41.73 -16.17 6.93
C GLY A 251 -42.42 -14.80 6.78
N ALA A 252 -42.89 -14.23 7.89
CA ALA A 252 -43.54 -12.91 7.90
C ALA A 252 -42.70 -11.80 8.54
N VAL A 253 -41.46 -12.10 8.98
CA VAL A 253 -40.55 -11.16 9.62
C VAL A 253 -39.44 -10.78 8.65
N GLY A 254 -39.23 -9.48 8.43
CA GLY A 254 -38.09 -8.98 7.67
C GLY A 254 -36.82 -9.04 8.50
N ILE A 255 -35.74 -9.59 7.94
CA ILE A 255 -34.44 -9.71 8.57
C ILE A 255 -33.34 -9.18 7.65
N TYR A 256 -32.23 -8.72 8.23
CA TYR A 256 -30.98 -8.56 7.50
C TYR A 256 -29.82 -9.07 8.34
N MET A 257 -28.74 -9.45 7.67
CA MET A 257 -27.59 -10.11 8.27
C MET A 257 -26.37 -9.19 8.20
N PHE A 258 -25.59 -9.17 9.29
CA PHE A 258 -24.32 -8.48 9.34
C PHE A 258 -23.21 -9.49 9.61
N SER A 259 -22.77 -10.14 8.54
CA SER A 259 -21.94 -11.35 8.62
C SER A 259 -20.53 -11.11 9.13
N SER A 260 -19.97 -9.92 8.95
CA SER A 260 -18.67 -9.54 9.52
C SER A 260 -18.65 -9.54 11.05
N LYS A 261 -19.81 -9.43 11.72
CA LYS A 261 -19.93 -9.55 13.19
C LYS A 261 -20.85 -10.69 13.65
N ARG A 262 -21.33 -11.55 12.73
CA ARG A 262 -22.35 -12.58 12.98
C ARG A 262 -23.57 -12.06 13.76
N LEU A 263 -24.05 -10.88 13.38
CA LEU A 263 -25.24 -10.28 13.98
C LEU A 263 -26.44 -10.42 13.04
N LEU A 264 -27.58 -10.76 13.62
CA LEU A 264 -28.87 -10.88 12.94
C LEU A 264 -29.79 -9.79 13.45
N TYR A 265 -30.41 -9.05 12.53
CA TYR A 265 -31.38 -8.02 12.86
C TYR A 265 -32.75 -8.41 12.31
N ALA A 266 -33.80 -8.16 13.10
CA ALA A 266 -35.18 -8.37 12.69
C ALA A 266 -35.99 -7.09 12.86
N GLN A 267 -36.97 -6.92 11.99
CA GLN A 267 -37.90 -5.81 12.05
C GLN A 267 -39.07 -6.15 12.98
N ALA A 268 -39.24 -5.37 14.05
CA ALA A 268 -40.38 -5.44 14.94
C ALA A 268 -41.62 -4.77 14.30
N LYS A 269 -42.81 -4.96 14.92
CA LYS A 269 -44.10 -4.49 14.37
C LYS A 269 -44.21 -2.97 14.24
N ASP A 270 -43.44 -2.25 15.03
CA ASP A 270 -43.30 -0.79 15.03
C ASP A 270 -42.33 -0.28 13.95
N GLY A 271 -41.74 -1.18 13.16
CA GLY A 271 -40.78 -0.87 12.11
C GLY A 271 -39.34 -0.72 12.59
N ILE A 272 -39.08 -0.87 13.90
CA ILE A 272 -37.76 -0.74 14.49
C ILE A 272 -36.94 -2.03 14.24
N TRP A 273 -35.68 -1.85 13.86
CA TRP A 273 -34.73 -2.95 13.67
C TRP A 273 -33.90 -3.16 14.93
N SER A 274 -33.91 -4.37 15.48
CA SER A 274 -33.11 -4.74 16.65
C SER A 274 -32.33 -6.01 16.41
N ALA A 275 -31.18 -6.14 17.09
CA ALA A 275 -30.38 -7.35 17.05
C ALA A 275 -31.11 -8.47 17.81
N VAL A 276 -31.26 -9.64 17.18
CA VAL A 276 -32.02 -10.77 17.72
C VAL A 276 -31.26 -12.08 17.58
N SER A 277 -31.50 -13.01 18.51
CA SER A 277 -31.08 -14.40 18.36
C SER A 277 -32.02 -15.19 17.45
N LEU A 278 -31.59 -16.37 16.98
CA LEU A 278 -32.45 -17.29 16.21
C LEU A 278 -33.71 -17.71 16.98
N THR A 279 -33.61 -17.88 18.29
CA THR A 279 -34.74 -18.20 19.16
C THR A 279 -35.73 -17.04 19.25
N GLN A 280 -35.26 -15.81 19.41
CA GLN A 280 -36.10 -14.61 19.41
C GLN A 280 -36.76 -14.37 18.05
N LEU A 281 -36.04 -14.64 16.95
CA LEU A 281 -36.59 -14.55 15.60
C LEU A 281 -37.76 -15.53 15.39
N MET A 282 -37.67 -16.75 15.94
CA MET A 282 -38.79 -17.70 15.90
C MET A 282 -40.01 -17.22 16.67
N ASP A 283 -39.81 -16.64 17.86
CA ASP A 283 -40.91 -16.12 18.66
C ASP A 283 -41.58 -14.92 17.98
N MET A 284 -40.79 -14.06 17.32
CA MET A 284 -41.31 -13.01 16.45
C MET A 284 -42.15 -13.57 15.29
N ASN A 285 -41.69 -14.61 14.61
CA ASN A 285 -42.47 -15.22 13.52
C ASN A 285 -43.77 -15.88 14.02
N ARG A 286 -43.73 -16.57 15.19
CA ARG A 286 -44.93 -17.19 15.81
C ARG A 286 -45.96 -16.15 16.24
N THR A 287 -45.51 -15.04 16.82
CA THR A 287 -46.38 -13.93 17.24
C THR A 287 -46.96 -13.13 16.08
N VAL A 288 -46.32 -13.15 14.89
CA VAL A 288 -46.90 -12.57 13.67
C VAL A 288 -47.94 -13.51 13.05
N ARG A 289 -47.71 -14.83 13.07
CA ARG A 289 -48.67 -15.83 12.55
C ARG A 289 -49.94 -16.00 13.39
N ARG A 290 -49.91 -15.71 14.69
CA ARG A 290 -51.07 -15.86 15.60
C ARG A 290 -52.19 -14.82 15.41
N TRP A 291 -51.95 -13.77 14.63
CA TRP A 291 -52.87 -12.64 14.43
C TRP A 291 -53.22 -12.41 12.96
N ARG A 292 -53.03 -13.45 12.12
CA ARG A 292 -53.55 -13.54 10.76
C ARG A 292 -54.64 -14.61 10.70
#